data_AF-A0A965V8Q0-F1
#
_entry.id   AF-A0A965V8Q0-F1
#
_cell.length_a   1.000
_cell.length_b   1.000
_cell.length_c   1.000
_cell.angle_alpha   90.00
_cell.angle_beta   90.00
_cell.angle_gamma   90.00
#
_symmetry.space_group_name_H-M   'P 1'
#
loop_
_entity.id
_entity.type
_entity.pdbx_description
1 polymer ?
#
loop_
_entity_poly.entity_id
_entity_poly.type
_entity_poly.pdbx_seq_one_letter_code
_entity_poly.pdbx_strand_id
1 'polypeptide(L)'
;PSGVLVVQPPPAAAALDADLVESAVAHALESARAAGVRGAAVTPFLLAAVERETGGRSLATNLALLEANAGLAAEIAVALH
;
A
#
# COMPACT_ATOMS: atom_id res chain seq x y z
N PRO A 1 11.48 -15.20 20.85
CA PRO A 1 11.47 -14.75 19.43
C PRO A 1 11.08 -13.27 19.33
N SER A 2 11.93 -12.45 18.72
CA SER A 2 11.65 -11.05 18.38
C SER A 2 11.62 -10.88 16.86
N GLY A 3 10.85 -9.92 16.37
CA GLY A 3 10.83 -9.52 14.96
C GLY A 3 11.41 -8.12 14.78
N VAL A 4 11.89 -7.82 13.58
CA VAL A 4 12.35 -6.49 13.18
C VAL A 4 11.50 -6.03 11.99
N LEU A 5 10.93 -4.83 12.06
CA LEU A 5 10.22 -4.20 10.96
C LEU A 5 11.17 -3.33 10.17
N VAL A 6 11.42 -3.70 8.92
CA VAL A 6 12.17 -2.88 7.95
C VAL A 6 11.16 -2.26 7.01
N VAL A 7 11.25 -0.94 6.82
CA VAL A 7 10.36 -0.18 5.94
C VAL A 7 11.17 0.43 4.80
N GLN A 8 10.61 0.38 3.60
CA GLN A 8 11.20 0.96 2.41
C GLN A 8 10.17 1.86 1.73
N PRO A 9 10.54 3.07 1.28
CA PRO A 9 9.65 3.90 0.49
C PRO A 9 9.39 3.26 -0.89
N PRO A 10 8.28 3.61 -1.56
CA PRO A 10 8.07 3.22 -2.95
C PRO A 10 9.19 3.80 -3.84
N PRO A 11 9.57 3.11 -4.94
CA PRO A 11 10.50 3.65 -5.91
C PRO A 11 10.04 5.03 -6.41
N ALA A 12 10.93 6.03 -6.43
CA ALA A 12 10.55 7.42 -6.71
C ALA A 12 9.82 7.61 -8.06
N ALA A 13 10.17 6.82 -9.08
CA ALA A 13 9.53 6.86 -10.39
C ALA A 13 8.07 6.35 -10.40
N ALA A 14 7.71 5.54 -9.41
CA ALA A 14 6.37 4.98 -9.24
C ALA A 14 5.62 5.60 -8.04
N ALA A 15 6.25 6.49 -7.27
CA ALA A 15 5.65 7.08 -6.09
C ALA A 15 4.47 8.00 -6.45
N LEU A 16 3.44 7.95 -5.62
CA LEU A 16 2.32 8.89 -5.68
C LEU A 16 2.55 10.08 -4.77
N ASP A 17 1.88 11.17 -5.12
CA ASP A 17 1.74 12.31 -4.23
C ASP A 17 1.05 11.89 -2.93
N ALA A 18 1.61 12.28 -1.80
CA ALA A 18 1.14 11.85 -0.49
C ALA A 18 -0.27 12.40 -0.20
N ASP A 19 -0.53 13.67 -0.53
CA ASP A 19 -1.82 14.32 -0.27
C ASP A 19 -2.93 13.67 -1.10
N LEU A 20 -2.61 13.26 -2.35
CA LEU A 20 -3.52 12.48 -3.18
C LEU A 20 -3.90 11.14 -2.52
N VAL A 21 -2.91 10.40 -2.00
CA VAL A 21 -3.15 9.09 -1.36
C VAL A 21 -3.96 9.25 -0.08
N GLU A 22 -3.59 10.22 0.77
CA GLU A 22 -4.31 10.49 2.02
C GLU A 22 -5.76 10.89 1.76
N SER A 23 -6.00 11.76 0.77
CA SER A 23 -7.36 12.13 0.38
C SER A 23 -8.17 10.92 -0.09
N ALA A 24 -7.58 10.05 -0.92
CA ALA A 24 -8.25 8.86 -1.43
C ALA A 24 -8.58 7.85 -0.30
N VAL A 25 -7.65 7.67 0.65
CA VAL A 25 -7.87 6.81 1.82
C VAL A 25 -8.97 7.37 2.71
N ALA A 26 -8.98 8.68 2.97
CA ALA A 26 -10.01 9.32 3.78
C ALA A 26 -11.41 9.17 3.15
N HIS A 27 -11.53 9.39 1.84
CA HIS A 27 -12.78 9.22 1.09
C HIS A 27 -13.25 7.75 1.07
N ALA A 28 -12.32 6.82 0.90
CA ALA A 28 -12.60 5.38 0.95
C ALA A 28 -13.09 4.94 2.33
N LEU A 29 -12.50 5.46 3.42
CA LEU A 29 -12.93 5.18 4.79
C LEU A 29 -14.35 5.69 5.07
N GLU A 30 -14.68 6.89 4.58
CA GLU A 30 -16.04 7.43 4.75
C GLU A 30 -17.06 6.61 3.96
N SER A 31 -16.71 6.23 2.73
CA SER A 31 -17.54 5.35 1.90
C SER A 31 -17.75 3.98 2.56
N ALA A 32 -16.72 3.40 3.18
CA ALA A 32 -16.80 2.14 3.91
C ALA A 32 -17.76 2.23 5.11
N ARG A 33 -17.71 3.34 5.86
CA ARG A 33 -18.62 3.60 6.98
C ARG A 33 -20.06 3.72 6.51
N ALA A 34 -20.30 4.52 5.47
CA ALA A 34 -21.63 4.71 4.89
C ALA A 34 -22.24 3.40 4.35
N ALA A 35 -21.39 2.54 3.76
CA ALA A 35 -21.79 1.21 3.27
C ALA A 35 -21.85 0.13 4.37
N GLY A 36 -21.51 0.45 5.63
CA GLY A 36 -21.53 -0.50 6.74
C GLY A 36 -20.48 -1.61 6.64
N VAL A 37 -19.40 -1.42 5.88
CA VAL A 37 -18.30 -2.38 5.71
C VAL A 37 -17.50 -2.49 7.01
N ARG A 38 -17.25 -3.71 7.49
CA ARG A 38 -16.60 -3.97 8.79
C ARG A 38 -15.68 -5.19 8.75
N GLY A 39 -14.79 -5.25 9.75
CA GLY A 39 -13.87 -6.37 9.93
C GLY A 39 -12.94 -6.57 8.73
N ALA A 40 -12.68 -7.82 8.37
CA ALA A 40 -11.77 -8.18 7.28
C ALA A 40 -12.20 -7.63 5.90
N ALA A 41 -13.45 -7.20 5.73
CA ALA A 41 -13.94 -6.62 4.49
C ALA A 41 -13.45 -5.17 4.26
N VAL A 42 -12.94 -4.49 5.29
CA VAL A 42 -12.51 -3.08 5.18
C VAL A 42 -11.30 -2.96 4.25
N THR A 43 -10.26 -3.76 4.44
CA THR A 43 -9.04 -3.68 3.62
C THR A 43 -9.29 -3.85 2.11
N PRO A 44 -9.96 -4.92 1.63
CA PRO A 44 -10.22 -5.06 0.19
C PRO A 44 -11.11 -3.94 -0.35
N PHE A 45 -12.05 -3.41 0.46
CA PHE A 45 -12.87 -2.27 0.05
C PHE A 45 -12.02 -1.00 -0.13
N LEU A 46 -11.15 -0.68 0.83
CA LEU A 46 -10.29 0.49 0.77
C LEU A 46 -9.32 0.42 -0.42
N LEU A 47 -8.67 -0.72 -0.63
CA LEU A 47 -7.73 -0.88 -1.74
C LEU A 47 -8.42 -0.68 -3.10
N ALA A 48 -9.60 -1.27 -3.29
CA ALA A 48 -10.37 -1.10 -4.52
C ALA A 48 -10.86 0.35 -4.72
N ALA A 49 -11.19 1.05 -3.64
CA ALA A 49 -11.58 2.46 -3.71
C ALA A 49 -10.39 3.36 -4.08
N VAL A 50 -9.25 3.19 -3.42
CA VAL A 50 -8.02 3.95 -3.70
C VAL A 50 -7.51 3.68 -5.12
N GLU A 51 -7.60 2.44 -5.61
CA GLU A 51 -7.32 2.11 -7.01
C GLU A 51 -8.21 2.92 -7.97
N ARG A 52 -9.53 2.90 -7.75
CA ARG A 52 -10.48 3.64 -8.58
C ARG A 52 -10.23 5.15 -8.56
N GLU A 53 -9.99 5.73 -7.39
CA GLU A 53 -9.78 7.18 -7.21
C GLU A 53 -8.46 7.66 -7.81
N THR A 54 -7.43 6.81 -7.81
CA THR A 54 -6.14 7.13 -8.44
C THR A 54 -6.06 6.72 -9.92
N GLY A 55 -7.14 6.20 -10.50
CA GLY A 55 -7.17 5.73 -11.89
C GLY A 55 -6.21 4.56 -12.14
N GLY A 56 -6.04 3.67 -11.16
CA GLY A 56 -5.15 2.50 -11.22
C GLY A 56 -3.68 2.79 -10.86
N ARG A 57 -3.30 4.06 -10.62
CA ARG A 57 -1.90 4.41 -10.30
C ARG A 57 -1.45 3.85 -8.94
N SER A 58 -2.35 3.72 -7.96
CA SER A 58 -2.02 3.11 -6.68
C SER A 58 -1.67 1.63 -6.80
N LEU A 59 -2.35 0.89 -7.69
CA LEU A 59 -2.02 -0.50 -8.00
C LEU A 59 -0.63 -0.61 -8.63
N ALA A 60 -0.31 0.24 -9.60
CA ALA A 60 1.02 0.29 -10.21
C ALA A 60 2.12 0.61 -9.18
N THR A 61 1.84 1.56 -8.28
CA THR A 61 2.75 1.91 -7.16
C THR A 61 2.96 0.73 -6.22
N ASN A 62 1.89 0.02 -5.87
CA ASN A 62 1.93 -1.14 -4.97
C ASN A 62 2.73 -2.31 -5.58
N LEU A 63 2.61 -2.54 -6.89
CA LEU A 63 3.41 -3.55 -7.59
C LEU A 63 4.90 -3.18 -7.60
N ALA A 64 5.24 -1.92 -7.92
CA ALA A 64 6.63 -1.46 -7.89
C ALA A 64 7.23 -1.55 -6.47
N LEU A 65 6.46 -1.23 -5.43
CA LEU A 65 6.86 -1.39 -4.04
C LEU A 65 7.05 -2.87 -3.67
N LEU A 66 6.16 -3.76 -4.12
CA LEU A 66 6.25 -5.20 -3.86
C LEU A 66 7.56 -5.79 -4.43
N GLU A 67 7.90 -5.46 -5.67
CA GLU A 67 9.14 -5.87 -6.32
C GLU A 67 10.37 -5.34 -5.58
N ALA A 68 10.33 -4.06 -5.21
CA ALA A 68 11.44 -3.42 -4.50
C ALA A 68 11.63 -4.00 -3.09
N ASN A 69 10.54 -4.30 -2.37
CA ASN A 69 10.58 -4.98 -1.08
C ASN A 69 11.15 -6.41 -1.19
N ALA A 70 10.79 -7.14 -2.24
CA ALA A 70 11.33 -8.48 -2.49
C ALA A 70 12.85 -8.43 -2.76
N GLY A 71 13.32 -7.42 -3.51
CA GLY A 71 14.75 -7.18 -3.72
C GLY A 71 15.51 -6.92 -2.42
N LEU A 72 15.06 -5.96 -1.62
CA LEU A 72 15.69 -5.65 -0.33
C LEU A 72 15.64 -6.84 0.64
N ALA A 73 14.53 -7.57 0.68
CA ALA A 73 14.42 -8.78 1.50
C ALA A 73 15.45 -9.85 1.11
N ALA A 74 15.72 -10.02 -0.19
CA ALA A 74 16.74 -10.94 -0.68
C ALA A 74 18.16 -10.48 -0.28
N GLU A 75 18.46 -9.18 -0.39
CA GLU A 75 19.74 -8.62 0.06
C GLU A 75 19.97 -8.82 1.56
N ILE A 76 18.94 -8.57 2.38
CA ILE A 76 18.98 -8.80 3.82
C ILE A 76 19.21 -10.29 4.12
N ALA A 77 18.49 -11.18 3.43
CA ALA A 77 18.67 -12.62 3.62
C ALA A 77 20.12 -13.03 3.34
N VAL A 78 20.70 -12.61 2.21
CA VAL A 78 22.10 -12.93 1.89
C VAL A 78 23.09 -12.38 2.92
N ALA A 79 22.84 -11.18 3.46
CA ALA A 79 23.73 -10.56 4.45
C ALA A 79 23.65 -11.19 5.86
N LEU A 80 22.55 -11.87 6.18
CA LEU A 80 22.34 -12.55 7.46
C LEU A 80 22.67 -14.04 7.43
N HIS A 81 22.98 -14.58 6.25
CA HIS A 81 23.35 -15.98 6.02
C HIS A 81 24.86 -16.21 6.18
#